data_AF-A0A0F9DPS3-F1
#
_entry.id   AF-A0A0F9DPS3-F1
#
_cell.length_a   1.000
_cell.length_b   1.000
_cell.length_c   1.000
_cell.angle_alpha   90.00
_cell.angle_beta   90.00
_cell.angle_gamma   90.00
#
_symmetry.space_group_name_H-M   'P 1'
#
loop_
_entity.id
_entity.type
_entity.pdbx_description
1 polymer ?
#
loop_
_entity_poly.entity_id
_entity_poly.type
_entity_poly.pdbx_seq_one_letter_code
_entity_poly.pdbx_strand_id
1 'polypeptide(L)'
;MVKKIGVYKEPRNKRRPWVVRWYTCADPETGKRKRIGRSFEFKRDAEKFASEKSIEFEDRGRPDANPKKQKLGAFLKGYLRICRPSLQPASLELYEGTVKRLAEFFGKDSTLDSVTKQMAREFI
;
A
#
# COMPACT_ATOMS: atom_id res chain seq x y z
N MET A 1 -7.43 -4.73 5.74
CA MET A 1 -7.53 -3.88 6.96
C MET A 1 -6.43 -4.29 7.94
N VAL A 2 -5.41 -3.45 8.14
CA VAL A 2 -4.38 -3.68 9.17
C VAL A 2 -4.98 -3.24 10.50
N LYS A 3 -5.05 -4.17 11.45
CA LYS A 3 -5.73 -3.99 12.73
C LYS A 3 -4.83 -3.18 13.67
N LYS A 4 -5.38 -2.06 14.16
CA LYS A 4 -5.05 -1.22 15.34
C LYS A 4 -3.64 -1.41 15.95
N ILE A 5 -2.82 -0.38 15.82
CA ILE A 5 -1.69 -0.12 16.74
C ILE A 5 -2.29 0.20 18.11
N GLY A 6 -1.84 -0.49 19.16
CA GLY A 6 -2.32 -0.28 20.51
C GLY A 6 -1.19 0.10 21.46
N VAL A 7 -1.43 1.09 22.32
CA VAL A 7 -0.55 1.47 23.43
C VAL A 7 -1.09 0.83 24.71
N TYR A 8 -0.24 0.12 25.44
CA TYR A 8 -0.60 -0.60 26.64
C TYR A 8 0.37 -0.25 27.77
N LYS A 9 -0.10 -0.33 29.02
CA LYS A 9 0.76 -0.25 30.19
C LYS A 9 1.03 -1.68 30.70
N GLU A 10 2.28 -2.09 30.67
CA GLU A 10 2.78 -3.39 31.14
C GLU A 10 3.45 -3.21 32.51
N PRO A 11 2.74 -3.49 33.62
CA PRO A 11 3.27 -3.23 34.97
C PRO A 11 4.45 -4.14 35.33
N ARG A 12 4.65 -5.24 34.60
CA ARG A 12 5.77 -6.17 34.78
C ARG A 12 7.11 -5.56 34.37
N ASN A 13 7.11 -4.59 33.44
CA ASN A 13 8.33 -3.92 32.98
C ASN A 13 8.49 -2.58 33.71
N LYS A 14 9.05 -2.62 34.93
CA LYS A 14 9.17 -1.45 35.81
C LYS A 14 9.97 -0.28 35.21
N ARG A 15 10.98 -0.57 34.36
CA ARG A 15 11.80 0.46 33.72
C ARG A 15 11.17 1.04 32.46
N ARG A 16 10.39 0.25 31.72
CA ARG A 16 9.73 0.65 30.47
C ARG A 16 8.30 0.14 30.41
N PRO A 17 7.39 0.74 31.19
CA PRO A 17 6.04 0.20 31.36
C PRO A 17 5.15 0.45 30.15
N TRP A 18 5.49 1.35 29.23
CA TRP A 18 4.62 1.68 28.10
C TRP A 18 4.99 0.86 26.88
N VAL A 19 4.10 -0.02 26.43
CA VAL A 19 4.36 -0.94 25.32
C VAL A 19 3.42 -0.64 24.16
N VAL A 20 4.01 -0.37 23.00
CA VAL A 20 3.28 -0.26 21.74
C VAL A 20 3.31 -1.63 21.07
N ARG A 21 2.15 -2.17 20.67
CA ARG A 21 2.04 -3.46 19.97
C ARG A 21 1.33 -3.29 18.64
N TRP A 22 1.84 -3.92 17.59
CA TRP A 22 1.27 -3.89 16.24
C TRP A 22 1.55 -5.18 15.46
N TYR A 23 0.85 -5.38 14.36
CA TYR A 23 1.05 -6.54 13.48
C TYR A 23 1.92 -6.16 12.28
N THR A 24 2.80 -7.07 11.86
CA THR A 24 3.49 -6.96 10.57
C THR A 24 2.52 -7.20 9.41
N CYS A 25 2.96 -6.86 8.20
CA CYS A 25 2.34 -7.38 6.98
C CYS A 25 2.29 -8.91 7.04
N ALA A 26 1.30 -9.50 6.36
CA ALA A 26 1.25 -10.94 6.21
C ALA A 26 2.47 -11.39 5.41
N ASP A 27 3.13 -12.42 5.91
CA ASP A 27 4.21 -13.09 5.21
C ASP A 27 3.65 -13.75 3.93
N PRO A 28 4.19 -13.46 2.72
CA PRO A 28 3.66 -13.99 1.46
C PRO A 28 3.67 -15.51 1.38
N GLU A 29 4.63 -16.17 2.04
CA GLU A 29 4.78 -17.63 1.95
C GLU A 29 3.92 -18.38 2.97
N THR A 30 3.76 -17.82 4.18
CA THR A 30 3.10 -18.51 5.30
C THR A 30 1.71 -17.96 5.64
N GLY A 31 1.33 -16.79 5.11
CA GLY A 31 0.07 -16.09 5.40
C GLY A 31 -0.08 -15.61 6.85
N LYS A 32 0.90 -15.88 7.71
CA LYS A 32 0.88 -15.53 9.14
C LYS A 32 1.28 -14.07 9.32
N ARG A 33 0.74 -13.45 10.38
CA ARG A 33 1.13 -12.10 10.81
C ARG A 33 1.85 -12.19 12.13
N LYS A 34 3.04 -11.60 12.22
CA LYS A 34 3.79 -11.54 13.47
C LYS A 34 3.30 -10.34 14.28
N ARG A 35 3.01 -10.56 15.56
CA ARG A 35 2.78 -9.47 16.51
C ARG A 35 4.14 -9.00 17.02
N ILE A 36 4.45 -7.75 16.79
CA ILE A 36 5.66 -7.10 17.26
C ILE A 36 5.30 -6.01 18.27
N GLY A 37 6.25 -5.70 19.15
CA GLY A 37 6.05 -4.68 20.17
C GLY A 37 7.34 -4.02 20.58
N ARG A 38 7.22 -2.78 21.05
CA ARG A 38 8.33 -1.95 21.54
C ARG A 38 7.94 -1.30 22.86
N SER A 39 8.85 -1.31 23.82
CA SER A 39 8.63 -0.78 25.17
C SER A 39 9.35 0.56 25.36
N PHE A 40 8.72 1.47 26.07
CA PHE A 40 9.13 2.85 26.34
C PHE A 40 8.98 3.17 27.82
N GLU A 41 9.80 4.11 28.29
CA GLU A 41 9.80 4.60 29.67
C GLU A 41 8.63 5.56 29.92
N PHE A 42 8.36 6.47 28.98
CA PHE A 42 7.30 7.47 29.09
C PHE A 42 6.13 7.21 28.15
N LYS A 43 4.92 7.58 28.61
CA LYS A 43 3.68 7.46 27.82
C LYS A 43 3.74 8.28 26.54
N ARG A 44 4.25 9.52 26.64
CA ARG A 44 4.39 10.45 25.52
C ARG A 44 5.23 9.86 24.38
N ASP A 45 6.28 9.12 24.71
CA ASP A 45 7.17 8.52 23.70
C ASP A 45 6.49 7.34 23.02
N ALA A 46 5.72 6.55 23.79
CA ALA A 46 4.91 5.46 23.24
C ALA A 46 3.78 5.98 22.34
N GLU A 47 3.11 7.07 22.73
CA GLU A 47 2.08 7.73 21.93
C GLU A 47 2.67 8.35 20.66
N LYS A 48 3.80 9.08 20.78
CA LYS A 48 4.53 9.63 19.62
C LYS A 48 4.93 8.53 18.64
N PHE A 49 5.51 7.44 19.15
CA PHE A 49 5.88 6.29 18.31
C PHE A 49 4.66 5.59 17.70
N ALA A 50 3.54 5.52 18.42
CA ALA A 50 2.30 4.96 17.89
C ALA A 50 1.73 5.82 16.75
N SER A 51 1.80 7.15 16.88
CA SER A 51 1.41 8.10 15.82
C SER A 51 2.37 8.07 14.63
N GLU A 52 3.68 8.03 14.86
CA GLU A 52 4.67 7.86 13.79
C GLU A 52 4.47 6.52 13.07
N LYS A 53 4.16 5.45 13.81
CA LYS A 53 3.83 4.16 13.21
C LYS A 53 2.48 4.18 12.53
N SER A 54 1.46 4.86 13.04
CA SER A 54 0.17 4.97 12.35
C SER A 54 0.34 5.70 11.04
N ILE A 55 1.10 6.80 11.03
CA ILE A 55 1.51 7.48 9.80
C ILE A 55 2.32 6.51 8.96
N GLU A 56 3.34 5.80 9.45
CA GLU A 56 4.09 4.84 8.63
C GLU A 56 3.20 3.71 8.08
N PHE A 57 2.14 3.29 8.76
CA PHE A 57 1.20 2.27 8.27
C PHE A 57 0.13 2.84 7.34
N GLU A 58 -0.28 4.09 7.53
CA GLU A 58 -1.15 4.87 6.64
C GLU A 58 -0.41 5.34 5.39
N ASP A 59 0.88 5.61 5.50
CA ASP A 59 1.83 6.07 4.49
C ASP A 59 2.52 4.88 3.82
N ARG A 60 2.60 3.71 4.49
CA ARG A 60 2.59 2.38 3.85
C ARG A 60 1.23 2.05 3.24
N GLY A 61 0.23 2.91 3.37
CA GLY A 61 -0.83 3.08 2.38
C GLY A 61 -0.32 3.82 1.13
N ARG A 62 0.97 3.64 0.78
CA ARG A 62 1.48 3.90 -0.56
C ARG A 62 0.50 3.29 -1.57
N PRO A 63 0.30 3.94 -2.71
CA PRO A 63 -0.38 3.38 -3.89
C PRO A 63 0.00 1.91 -4.18
N ASP A 64 1.22 1.49 -3.80
CA ASP A 64 1.75 0.14 -4.00
C ASP A 64 1.22 -0.93 -3.01
N ALA A 65 0.66 -0.54 -1.85
CA ALA A 65 0.20 -1.48 -0.83
C ALA A 65 -1.32 -1.71 -0.80
N ASN A 66 -2.07 -0.81 -1.44
CA ASN A 66 -3.48 -1.02 -1.73
C ASN A 66 -3.68 -0.87 -3.23
N PRO A 67 -3.64 -1.97 -4.01
CA PRO A 67 -3.74 -1.92 -5.48
C PRO A 67 -5.02 -1.21 -5.95
N LYS A 68 -6.05 -1.11 -5.10
CA LYS A 68 -7.28 -0.38 -5.39
C LYS A 68 -7.12 1.14 -5.41
N LYS A 69 -6.23 1.71 -4.59
CA LYS A 69 -6.04 3.17 -4.48
C LYS A 69 -4.88 3.70 -5.32
N GLN A 70 -4.25 2.84 -6.12
CA GLN A 70 -3.18 3.27 -7.00
C GLN A 70 -3.74 4.17 -8.12
N LYS A 71 -3.04 5.26 -8.44
CA LYS A 71 -3.36 6.07 -9.61
C LYS A 71 -3.15 5.25 -10.88
N LEU A 72 -4.10 5.30 -11.80
CA LEU A 72 -4.07 4.57 -13.06
C LEU A 72 -2.80 4.89 -13.86
N GLY A 73 -2.42 6.18 -13.96
CA GLY A 73 -1.19 6.56 -14.68
C GLY A 73 0.09 5.95 -14.09
N ALA A 74 0.17 5.85 -12.77
CA ALA A 74 1.32 5.23 -12.09
C ALA A 74 1.35 3.72 -12.33
N PHE A 75 0.18 3.08 -12.27
CA PHE A 75 0.03 1.65 -12.57
C PHE A 75 0.45 1.33 -14.02
N LEU A 76 -0.08 2.06 -15.00
CA LEU A 76 0.20 1.84 -16.42
C LEU A 76 1.68 2.03 -16.76
N LYS A 77 2.34 3.03 -16.15
CA LYS A 77 3.79 3.24 -16.31
C LYS A 77 4.60 2.08 -15.71
N GLY A 78 4.18 1.56 -14.56
CA GLY A 78 4.78 0.38 -13.94
C GLY A 78 4.61 -0.87 -14.80
N TYR A 79 3.41 -1.07 -15.34
CA TYR A 79 3.08 -2.19 -16.23
C TYR A 79 3.95 -2.21 -17.48
N LEU A 80 4.05 -1.08 -18.21
CA LEU A 80 4.91 -0.99 -19.39
C LEU A 80 6.37 -1.27 -19.07
N ARG A 81 6.88 -0.77 -17.93
CA ARG A 81 8.27 -1.02 -17.51
C ARG A 81 8.55 -2.51 -17.30
N ILE A 82 7.59 -3.25 -16.73
CA ILE A 82 7.72 -4.69 -16.48
C ILE A 82 7.61 -5.49 -17.78
N CYS A 83 6.71 -5.12 -18.69
CA CYS A 83 6.49 -5.86 -19.93
C CYS A 83 7.56 -5.57 -21.00
N ARG A 84 8.17 -4.39 -21.00
CA ARG A 84 9.13 -3.94 -22.02
C ARG A 84 10.26 -4.94 -22.34
N PRO A 85 10.90 -5.64 -21.39
CA PRO A 85 11.94 -6.62 -21.70
C PRO A 85 11.42 -7.88 -22.42
N SER A 86 10.13 -8.17 -22.30
CA SER A 86 9.49 -9.39 -22.85
C SER A 86 8.76 -9.15 -24.18
N LEU A 87 8.60 -7.90 -24.62
CA LEU A 87 7.84 -7.54 -25.80
C LEU A 87 8.73 -7.28 -27.00
N GLN A 88 8.28 -7.75 -28.17
CA GLN A 88 8.87 -7.35 -29.45
C GLN A 88 8.61 -5.85 -29.71
N PRO A 89 9.47 -5.14 -30.46
CA PRO A 89 9.32 -3.71 -30.71
C PRO A 89 7.94 -3.32 -31.28
N ALA A 90 7.41 -4.07 -32.25
CA ALA A 90 6.09 -3.82 -32.81
C ALA A 90 4.95 -3.99 -31.78
N SER A 91 5.09 -4.95 -30.85
CA SER A 91 4.13 -5.13 -29.76
C SER A 91 4.25 -4.02 -28.72
N LEU A 92 5.45 -3.49 -28.49
CA LEU A 92 5.66 -2.36 -27.58
C LEU A 92 4.89 -1.13 -28.05
N GLU A 93 4.94 -0.80 -29.35
CA GLU A 93 4.21 0.34 -29.92
C GLU A 93 2.69 0.22 -29.71
N LEU A 94 2.14 -0.98 -29.94
CA LEU A 94 0.72 -1.26 -29.70
C LEU A 94 0.35 -1.09 -28.22
N TYR A 95 1.21 -1.56 -27.32
CA TYR A 95 1.01 -1.43 -25.88
C TYR A 95 1.07 0.04 -25.44
N GLU A 96 2.04 0.81 -25.93
CA GLU A 96 2.15 2.25 -25.64
C GLU A 96 0.93 3.02 -26.13
N GLY A 97 0.44 2.72 -27.34
CA GLY A 97 -0.79 3.30 -27.88
C GLY A 97 -2.03 2.96 -27.04
N THR A 98 -2.15 1.71 -26.60
CA THR A 98 -3.26 1.25 -25.76
C THR A 98 -3.24 1.91 -24.38
N VAL A 99 -2.06 2.00 -23.77
CA VAL A 99 -1.87 2.68 -22.48
C VAL A 99 -2.22 4.16 -22.54
N LYS A 100 -1.89 4.83 -23.64
CA LYS A 100 -2.27 6.23 -23.87
C LYS A 100 -3.79 6.38 -23.94
N ARG A 101 -4.48 5.54 -24.72
CA ARG A 101 -5.95 5.54 -24.81
C ARG A 101 -6.62 5.28 -23.46
N LEU A 102 -6.12 4.32 -22.69
CA LEU A 102 -6.61 4.05 -21.34
C LEU A 102 -6.46 5.25 -20.41
N ALA A 103 -5.30 5.93 -20.46
CA ALA A 103 -5.03 7.09 -19.64
C ALA A 103 -5.87 8.33 -20.03
N GLU A 104 -6.24 8.45 -21.31
CA GLU A 104 -7.11 9.52 -21.82
C GLU A 104 -8.57 9.27 -21.45
N PHE A 105 -9.06 8.04 -21.60
CA PHE A 105 -10.47 7.70 -21.31
C PHE A 105 -10.80 7.72 -19.81
N PHE A 106 -9.97 7.06 -18.99
CA PHE A 106 -10.21 6.93 -17.55
C PHE A 106 -9.59 8.07 -16.73
N GLY A 107 -8.73 8.90 -17.34
CA GLY A 107 -7.95 9.93 -16.67
C GLY A 107 -6.71 9.40 -15.94
N LYS A 108 -5.59 10.14 -16.03
CA LYS A 108 -4.30 9.73 -15.44
C LYS A 108 -4.30 9.73 -13.91
N ASP A 109 -5.07 10.64 -13.32
CA ASP A 109 -5.16 10.84 -11.87
C ASP A 109 -6.26 10.02 -11.20
N SER A 110 -7.08 9.31 -11.98
CA SER A 110 -8.08 8.41 -11.44
C SER A 110 -7.43 7.23 -10.72
N THR A 111 -8.11 6.72 -9.72
CA THR A 111 -7.66 5.55 -8.96
C THR A 111 -8.19 4.27 -9.60
N LEU A 112 -7.46 3.16 -9.47
CA LEU A 112 -7.88 1.88 -10.08
C LEU A 112 -9.24 1.38 -9.59
N ASP A 113 -9.65 1.72 -8.37
CA ASP A 113 -10.98 1.40 -7.83
C ASP A 113 -12.13 2.18 -8.46
N SER A 114 -11.84 3.30 -9.11
CA SER A 114 -12.84 4.06 -9.86
C SER A 114 -13.21 3.40 -11.19
N VAL A 115 -12.37 2.50 -11.70
CA VAL A 115 -12.62 1.77 -12.94
C VAL A 115 -13.64 0.65 -12.70
N THR A 116 -14.89 0.90 -13.05
CA THR A 116 -15.98 -0.07 -12.89
C THR A 116 -16.11 -0.98 -14.12
N LYS A 117 -16.79 -2.13 -13.96
CA LYS A 117 -17.11 -3.03 -15.07
C LYS A 117 -17.93 -2.35 -16.17
N GLN A 118 -18.76 -1.37 -15.81
CA GLN A 118 -19.56 -0.62 -16.75
C GLN A 118 -18.69 0.30 -17.61
N MET A 119 -17.81 1.09 -16.98
CA MET A 119 -16.87 1.95 -17.71
C MET A 119 -15.90 1.14 -18.58
N ALA A 120 -15.51 -0.07 -18.13
CA ALA A 120 -14.70 -0.96 -18.95
C ALA A 120 -15.43 -1.44 -20.22
N ARG A 121 -16.76 -1.57 -20.20
CA ARG A 121 -17.56 -1.88 -21.39
C ARG A 121 -17.71 -0.68 -22.31
N GLU A 122 -17.74 0.54 -21.77
CA GLU A 122 -17.81 1.77 -22.57
C GLU A 122 -16.49 2.08 -23.29
N PHE A 123 -15.38 1.51 -22.80
CA PHE A 123 -14.05 1.67 -23.42
C PHE A 123 -13.78 0.72 -24.59
N ILE A 124 -14.38 -0.49 -24.60
CA ILE A 124 -14.18 -1.55 -25.62
C ILE A 124 -15.03 -1.26 -26.84
#